data_AF-A0A915EQP5-F1
#
_entry.id   AF-A0A915EQP5-F1
#
_cell.length_a   1.000
_cell.length_b   1.000
_cell.length_c   1.000
_cell.angle_alpha   90.00
_cell.angle_beta   90.00
_cell.angle_gamma   90.00
#
_symmetry.space_group_name_H-M   'P 1'
#
loop_
_entity.id
_entity.type
_entity.pdbx_description
1 polymer ?
#
loop_
_entity_poly.entity_id
_entity_poly.type
_entity_poly.pdbx_seq_one_letter_code
_entity_poly.pdbx_strand_id
1 'polypeptide(L)'
;MLPKNVKINEEGLQKRLAQERERIRLEEQRRRSIYTAICDLCDPVTEEVLMENLKVLDVASWNEVVEERFLGRICGLPTCSNSIAVDFSKKFVIDKKRKMVFGTDSELNKYCSDNCLGISRGIQSQLWLEPLWATGEREPKQFTIPTNSAEFLSDMKAKASSFQSAPQIVKRLNDLRILDRVESSSDSEVENKEEDERDEREFLPG
;
A
#
# COMPACT_ATOMS: atom_id res chain seq x y z
N MET A 1 -38.74 -22.49 -29.73
CA MET A 1 -38.02 -21.38 -30.41
C MET A 1 -36.55 -21.56 -30.13
N LEU A 2 -35.73 -21.80 -31.16
CA LEU A 2 -34.27 -21.97 -31.00
C LEU A 2 -33.61 -20.58 -30.92
N PRO A 3 -32.68 -20.34 -29.98
CA PRO A 3 -32.01 -19.06 -29.86
C PRO A 3 -31.19 -18.76 -31.13
N LYS A 4 -31.20 -17.49 -31.53
CA LYS A 4 -30.54 -16.98 -32.73
C LYS A 4 -29.04 -17.26 -32.67
N ASN A 5 -28.51 -17.80 -33.77
CA ASN A 5 -27.11 -18.15 -33.96
C ASN A 5 -26.22 -16.90 -33.81
N VAL A 6 -25.49 -16.78 -32.69
CA VAL A 6 -24.56 -15.67 -32.45
C VAL A 6 -23.33 -15.88 -33.34
N LYS A 7 -23.16 -15.05 -34.36
CA LYS A 7 -21.94 -15.06 -35.19
C LYS A 7 -20.78 -14.47 -34.38
N ILE A 8 -19.92 -15.33 -33.86
CA ILE A 8 -18.72 -14.92 -33.13
C ILE A 8 -17.72 -14.35 -34.13
N ASN A 9 -17.26 -13.11 -33.93
CA ASN A 9 -16.14 -12.55 -34.68
C ASN A 9 -14.84 -13.19 -34.16
N GLU A 10 -14.37 -14.22 -34.87
CA GLU A 10 -13.17 -14.99 -34.51
C GLU A 10 -11.91 -14.12 -34.48
N GLU A 11 -11.73 -13.22 -35.45
CA GLU A 11 -10.57 -12.30 -35.48
C GLU A 11 -10.57 -11.35 -34.27
N GLY A 12 -11.73 -10.81 -33.94
CA GLY A 12 -11.91 -9.96 -32.76
C GLY A 12 -11.66 -10.71 -31.46
N LEU A 13 -12.03 -12.00 -31.39
CA LEU A 13 -11.76 -12.86 -30.24
C LEU A 13 -10.26 -13.15 -30.12
N GLN A 14 -9.58 -13.52 -31.21
CA GLN A 14 -8.14 -13.76 -31.23
C GLN A 14 -7.34 -12.52 -30.83
N LYS A 15 -7.73 -11.34 -31.34
CA LYS A 15 -7.10 -10.07 -30.97
C LYS A 15 -7.22 -9.78 -29.48
N ARG A 16 -8.41 -9.95 -28.89
CA ARG A 16 -8.62 -9.77 -27.43
C ARG A 16 -7.82 -10.77 -26.61
N LEU A 17 -7.77 -12.04 -27.03
CA LEU A 17 -6.97 -13.07 -26.35
C LEU A 17 -5.47 -12.76 -26.40
N ALA A 18 -4.96 -12.26 -27.53
CA ALA A 18 -3.56 -11.86 -27.65
C ALA A 18 -3.22 -10.66 -26.76
N GLN A 19 -4.10 -9.65 -26.73
CA GLN A 19 -3.95 -8.48 -25.85
C GLN A 19 -3.96 -8.89 -24.37
N GLU A 20 -4.86 -9.80 -23.99
CA GLU A 20 -4.96 -10.28 -22.62
C GLU A 20 -3.73 -11.09 -22.19
N ARG A 21 -3.20 -11.94 -23.07
CA ARG A 21 -1.95 -12.68 -22.82
C ARG A 21 -0.76 -11.74 -22.63
N GLU A 22 -0.65 -10.70 -23.45
CA GLU A 22 0.43 -9.72 -23.30
C GLU A 22 0.29 -8.91 -22.00
N ARG A 23 -0.94 -8.53 -21.63
CA ARG A 23 -1.23 -7.86 -20.36
C ARG A 23 -0.77 -8.69 -19.16
N ILE A 24 -1.15 -9.97 -19.12
CA ILE A 24 -0.75 -10.90 -18.06
C ILE A 24 0.78 -11.05 -18.01
N ARG A 25 1.43 -11.22 -19.17
CA ARG A 25 2.89 -11.33 -19.25
C ARG A 25 3.60 -10.11 -18.68
N LEU A 26 3.15 -8.89 -19.02
CA LEU A 26 3.74 -7.66 -18.52
C LEU A 26 3.49 -7.46 -17.02
N GLU A 27 2.32 -7.84 -16.53
CA GLU A 27 1.98 -7.84 -15.10
C GLU A 27 2.90 -8.77 -14.30
N GLU A 28 3.14 -9.99 -14.78
CA GLU A 28 4.08 -10.94 -14.18
C GLU A 28 5.51 -10.41 -14.17
N GLN A 29 5.95 -9.79 -15.26
CA GLN A 29 7.28 -9.18 -15.34
C GLN A 29 7.45 -8.08 -14.28
N ARG A 30 6.43 -7.22 -14.10
CA ARG A 30 6.44 -6.14 -13.09
C ARG A 30 6.40 -6.69 -11.67
N ARG A 31 5.61 -7.73 -11.41
CA ARG A 31 5.63 -8.43 -10.11
C ARG A 31 7.01 -8.98 -9.80
N ARG A 32 7.66 -9.61 -10.79
CA ARG A 32 9.00 -10.15 -10.63
C ARG A 32 10.04 -9.06 -10.34
N SER A 33 9.97 -7.91 -11.01
CA SER A 33 10.89 -6.79 -10.72
C SER A 33 10.70 -6.23 -9.32
N ILE A 34 9.45 -6.12 -8.84
CA ILE A 34 9.19 -5.69 -7.44
C ILE A 34 9.78 -6.71 -6.46
N TYR A 35 9.54 -8.01 -6.67
CA TYR A 35 10.08 -9.06 -5.83
C TYR A 35 11.61 -9.03 -5.77
N THR A 36 12.28 -8.90 -6.92
CA THR A 36 13.73 -8.76 -6.97
C THR A 36 14.21 -7.54 -6.20
N ALA A 37 13.56 -6.38 -6.35
CA ALA A 37 13.89 -5.19 -5.59
C ALA A 37 13.73 -5.38 -4.08
N ILE A 38 12.69 -6.11 -3.63
CA ILE A 38 12.51 -6.41 -2.21
C ILE A 38 13.68 -7.26 -1.71
N CYS A 39 14.01 -8.35 -2.41
CA CYS A 39 15.13 -9.22 -2.04
C CYS A 39 16.47 -8.46 -2.01
N ASP A 40 16.74 -7.63 -3.00
CA ASP A 40 17.99 -6.86 -3.09
C ASP A 40 18.13 -5.88 -1.92
N LEU A 41 17.02 -5.33 -1.43
CA LEU A 41 17.00 -4.40 -0.31
C LEU A 41 16.88 -5.08 1.07
N CYS A 42 16.79 -6.40 1.15
CA CYS A 42 16.83 -7.13 2.43
C CYS A 42 18.22 -7.04 3.10
N ASP A 43 19.29 -6.99 2.31
CA ASP A 43 20.65 -6.78 2.79
C ASP A 43 21.06 -5.30 2.74
N PRO A 44 22.06 -4.86 3.52
CA PRO A 44 22.54 -3.49 3.45
C PRO A 44 23.11 -3.16 2.06
N VAL A 45 22.61 -2.09 1.44
CA VAL A 45 22.99 -1.65 0.09
C VAL A 45 23.55 -0.23 0.07
N THR A 46 24.16 0.17 -1.04
CA THR A 46 24.57 1.56 -1.27
C THR A 46 23.37 2.43 -1.66
N GLU A 47 23.54 3.75 -1.57
CA GLU A 47 22.48 4.70 -1.95
C GLU A 47 22.11 4.60 -3.44
N GLU A 48 23.08 4.30 -4.31
CA GLU A 48 22.84 4.16 -5.75
C GLU A 48 21.93 2.95 -6.05
N VAL A 49 22.18 1.82 -5.38
CA VAL A 49 21.37 0.61 -5.51
C VAL A 49 19.97 0.83 -4.95
N LEU A 50 19.85 1.54 -3.82
CA LEU A 50 18.56 1.92 -3.28
C LEU A 50 17.77 2.77 -4.29
N MET A 51 18.39 3.80 -4.86
CA MET A 51 17.76 4.71 -5.81
C MET A 51 17.26 4.03 -7.08
N GLU A 52 17.98 3.01 -7.57
CA GLU A 52 17.52 2.22 -8.71
C GLU A 52 16.26 1.42 -8.37
N ASN A 53 16.25 0.78 -7.20
CA ASN A 53 15.13 -0.04 -6.75
C ASN A 53 13.88 0.79 -6.40
N LEU A 54 14.02 2.02 -5.90
CA LEU A 54 12.88 2.90 -5.61
C LEU A 54 11.98 3.18 -6.82
N LYS A 55 12.49 3.05 -8.05
CA LYS A 55 11.73 3.26 -9.29
C LYS A 55 10.60 2.25 -9.48
N VAL A 56 10.79 1.03 -9.00
CA VAL A 56 9.79 -0.05 -9.16
C VAL A 56 8.91 -0.24 -7.93
N LEU A 57 9.34 0.27 -6.78
CA LEU A 57 8.65 0.12 -5.51
C LEU A 57 7.47 1.08 -5.35
N ASP A 58 6.57 0.66 -4.48
CA ASP A 58 5.41 1.37 -3.98
C ASP A 58 5.43 1.32 -2.44
N VAL A 59 4.49 2.01 -1.81
CA VAL A 59 4.44 2.10 -0.35
C VAL A 59 4.29 0.73 0.32
N ALA A 60 3.53 -0.20 -0.28
CA ALA A 60 3.34 -1.54 0.29
C ALA A 60 4.61 -2.38 0.16
N SER A 61 5.22 -2.40 -1.03
CA SER A 61 6.48 -3.14 -1.23
C SER A 61 7.65 -2.56 -0.41
N TRP A 62 7.66 -1.25 -0.12
CA TRP A 62 8.61 -0.69 0.85
C TRP A 62 8.39 -1.19 2.27
N ASN A 63 7.13 -1.31 2.71
CA ASN A 63 6.83 -1.90 4.02
C ASN A 63 7.32 -3.34 4.08
N GLU A 64 7.15 -4.13 3.02
CA GLU A 64 7.69 -5.49 2.94
C GLU A 64 9.21 -5.52 3.11
N VAL A 65 9.96 -4.63 2.45
CA VAL A 65 11.41 -4.49 2.67
C VAL A 65 11.73 -4.24 4.15
N VAL A 66 11.01 -3.31 4.79
CA VAL A 66 11.24 -2.98 6.20
C VAL A 66 10.90 -4.17 7.11
N GLU A 67 9.84 -4.92 6.83
CA GLU A 67 9.49 -6.13 7.57
C GLU A 67 10.54 -7.23 7.42
N GLU A 68 10.98 -7.53 6.19
CA GLU A 68 11.99 -8.58 5.95
C GLU A 68 13.30 -8.26 6.65
N ARG A 69 13.75 -7.00 6.60
CA ARG A 69 14.93 -6.53 7.35
C ARG A 69 14.73 -6.65 8.87
N PHE A 70 13.53 -6.33 9.35
CA PHE A 70 13.17 -6.46 10.77
C PHE A 70 13.22 -7.92 11.25
N LEU A 71 12.66 -8.84 10.46
CA LEU A 71 12.76 -10.29 10.70
C LEU A 71 14.22 -10.76 10.69
N GLY A 72 15.05 -10.19 9.81
CA GLY A 72 16.50 -10.37 9.75
C GLY A 72 17.28 -9.72 10.91
N ARG A 73 16.62 -8.99 11.81
CA ARG A 73 17.23 -8.21 12.91
C ARG A 73 18.23 -7.14 12.45
N ILE A 74 17.99 -6.57 11.28
CA ILE A 74 18.74 -5.44 10.72
C ILE A 74 17.85 -4.19 10.72
N CYS A 75 18.45 -3.01 10.84
CA CYS A 75 17.75 -1.75 10.71
C CYS A 75 16.98 -1.68 9.38
N GLY A 76 15.72 -1.28 9.44
CA GLY A 76 14.79 -1.22 8.30
C GLY A 76 15.15 -0.20 7.22
N LEU A 77 16.12 0.69 7.46
CA LEU A 77 16.66 1.55 6.40
C LEU A 77 17.66 0.74 5.55
N PRO A 78 17.45 0.57 4.23
CA PRO A 78 18.29 -0.29 3.38
C PRO A 78 19.79 0.09 3.35
N THR A 79 20.11 1.36 3.53
CA THR A 79 21.51 1.85 3.56
C THR A 79 22.18 1.68 4.92
N CYS A 80 21.46 1.17 5.93
CA CYS A 80 21.97 0.98 7.28
C CYS A 80 22.24 -0.49 7.58
N SER A 81 23.46 -0.82 7.99
CA SER A 81 23.88 -2.18 8.37
C SER A 81 23.79 -2.46 9.87
N ASN A 82 23.30 -1.51 10.68
CA ASN A 82 23.18 -1.70 12.12
C ASN A 82 22.16 -2.78 12.43
N SER A 83 22.47 -3.63 13.42
CA SER A 83 21.50 -4.58 13.95
C SER A 83 20.51 -3.90 14.90
N ILE A 84 19.34 -4.51 15.03
CA ILE A 84 18.31 -4.12 16.00
C ILE A 84 18.17 -5.20 17.07
N ALA A 85 18.18 -4.77 18.32
CA ALA A 85 18.04 -5.67 19.46
C ALA A 85 16.56 -5.86 19.79
N VAL A 86 15.93 -6.84 19.14
CA VAL A 86 14.50 -7.14 19.30
C VAL A 86 14.33 -8.55 19.84
N ASP A 87 13.51 -8.66 20.88
CA ASP A 87 13.14 -9.92 21.51
C ASP A 87 11.75 -10.34 21.05
N PHE A 88 11.69 -11.17 20.00
CA PHE A 88 10.45 -11.69 19.42
C PHE A 88 9.64 -12.58 20.36
N SER A 89 10.19 -12.98 21.52
CA SER A 89 9.41 -13.71 22.54
C SER A 89 8.43 -12.79 23.28
N LYS A 90 8.69 -11.48 23.28
CA LYS A 90 7.84 -10.48 23.92
C LYS A 90 6.83 -9.95 22.93
N LYS A 91 5.59 -9.76 23.38
CA LYS A 91 4.53 -9.10 22.59
C LYS A 91 4.61 -7.58 22.64
N PHE A 92 5.15 -7.03 23.72
CA PHE A 92 5.20 -5.60 23.98
C PHE A 92 6.58 -5.15 24.47
N VAL A 93 6.93 -3.91 24.16
CA VAL A 93 8.15 -3.23 24.57
C VAL A 93 7.77 -1.97 25.36
N ILE A 94 8.48 -1.73 26.47
CA ILE A 94 8.33 -0.52 27.29
C ILE A 94 9.45 0.45 26.94
N ASP A 95 9.12 1.54 26.25
CA ASP A 95 10.04 2.64 26.00
C ASP A 95 9.97 3.65 27.15
N LYS A 96 10.98 3.60 28.03
CA LYS A 96 11.09 4.50 29.18
C LYS A 96 11.38 5.94 28.77
N LYS A 97 12.01 6.18 27.61
CA LYS A 97 12.33 7.52 27.11
C LYS A 97 11.07 8.22 26.65
N ARG A 98 10.21 7.53 25.89
CA ARG A 98 8.93 8.06 25.42
C ARG A 98 7.78 7.88 26.42
N LYS A 99 7.98 7.08 27.47
CA LYS A 99 6.94 6.66 28.42
C LYS A 99 5.76 5.99 27.70
N MET A 100 6.06 5.13 26.75
CA MET A 100 5.07 4.43 25.92
C MET A 100 5.27 2.91 26.00
N VAL A 101 4.17 2.18 25.86
CA VAL A 101 4.16 0.72 25.65
C VAL A 101 3.62 0.47 24.26
N PHE A 102 4.31 -0.33 23.46
CA PHE A 102 3.91 -0.65 22.09
C PHE A 102 4.26 -2.08 21.73
N GLY A 103 3.65 -2.59 20.64
CA GLY A 103 3.92 -3.93 20.14
C GLY A 103 5.38 -4.12 19.74
N THR A 104 5.92 -5.31 19.92
CA THR A 104 7.31 -5.60 19.53
C THR A 104 7.55 -5.34 18.04
N ASP A 105 6.53 -5.57 17.21
CA ASP A 105 6.48 -5.33 15.77
C ASP A 105 6.12 -3.88 15.38
N SER A 106 6.09 -2.95 16.34
CA SER A 106 5.89 -1.53 16.04
C SER A 106 7.02 -0.98 15.17
N GLU A 107 6.67 -0.06 14.28
CA GLU A 107 7.61 0.67 13.40
C GLU A 107 8.83 1.23 14.16
N LEU A 108 8.64 1.68 15.41
CA LEU A 108 9.72 2.21 16.25
C LEU A 108 10.85 1.20 16.52
N ASN A 109 10.53 -0.10 16.58
CA ASN A 109 11.52 -1.17 16.79
C ASN A 109 12.21 -1.61 15.48
N LYS A 110 11.71 -1.16 14.33
CA LYS A 110 12.25 -1.56 13.02
C LYS A 110 13.50 -0.80 12.65
N TYR A 111 13.89 0.22 13.41
CA TYR A 111 15.04 1.06 13.10
C TYR A 111 15.98 1.18 14.29
N CYS A 112 17.28 1.32 14.01
CA CYS A 112 18.28 1.49 15.07
C CYS A 112 18.27 2.90 15.70
N SER A 113 17.61 3.87 15.06
CA SER A 113 17.56 5.26 15.52
C SER A 113 16.37 6.03 14.95
N ASP A 114 15.99 7.12 15.63
CA ASP A 114 14.97 8.06 15.16
C ASP A 114 15.36 8.73 13.83
N ASN A 115 16.66 8.85 13.56
CA ASN A 115 17.16 9.38 12.29
C ASN A 115 16.87 8.42 11.13
N CYS A 116 17.21 7.14 11.29
CA CYS A 116 16.92 6.11 10.27
C CYS A 116 15.42 5.99 10.00
N LEU A 117 14.59 6.04 11.04
CA LEU A 117 13.14 6.09 10.91
C LEU A 117 12.68 7.32 10.09
N GLY A 118 13.21 8.50 10.39
CA GLY A 118 12.85 9.73 9.68
C GLY A 118 13.25 9.71 8.20
N ILE A 119 14.46 9.22 7.88
CA ILE A 119 14.93 9.06 6.50
C ILE A 119 14.03 8.06 5.76
N SER A 120 13.73 6.91 6.38
CA SER A 120 12.87 5.88 5.78
C SER A 120 11.47 6.41 5.47
N ARG A 121 10.84 7.15 6.40
CA ARG A 121 9.55 7.81 6.18
C ARG A 121 9.63 8.85 5.05
N GLY A 122 10.74 9.57 4.96
CA GLY A 122 10.98 10.52 3.88
C GLY A 122 11.05 9.87 2.51
N ILE A 123 11.73 8.72 2.40
CA ILE A 123 11.76 7.91 1.19
C ILE A 123 10.36 7.39 0.87
N GLN A 124 9.69 6.77 1.85
CA GLN A 124 8.36 6.19 1.68
C GLN A 124 7.33 7.20 1.20
N SER A 125 7.40 8.45 1.67
CA SER A 125 6.48 9.52 1.25
C SER A 125 6.59 9.92 -0.24
N GLN A 126 7.70 9.56 -0.91
CA GLN A 126 7.93 9.84 -2.33
C GLN A 126 7.43 8.70 -3.23
N LEU A 127 7.24 7.50 -2.65
CA LEU A 127 6.82 6.31 -3.38
C LEU A 127 5.37 6.42 -3.86
N TRP A 128 5.03 5.57 -4.83
CA TRP A 128 3.67 5.45 -5.32
C TRP A 128 2.79 4.70 -4.31
N LEU A 129 1.52 5.08 -4.17
CA LEU A 129 0.58 4.34 -3.33
C LEU A 129 0.10 3.06 -4.00
N GLU A 130 -0.16 3.12 -5.30
CA GLU A 130 -0.56 1.95 -6.07
C GLU A 130 0.66 1.06 -6.38
N PRO A 131 0.49 -0.25 -6.59
CA PRO A 131 1.58 -1.14 -6.99
C PRO A 131 1.84 -1.11 -8.50
N LEU A 132 3.11 -1.30 -8.92
CA LEU A 132 3.53 -1.13 -10.33
C LEU A 132 2.80 -2.09 -11.27
N TRP A 133 2.58 -3.33 -10.83
CA TRP A 133 1.91 -4.35 -11.63
C TRP A 133 0.45 -3.98 -11.96
N ALA A 134 -0.21 -3.16 -11.14
CA ALA A 134 -1.59 -2.73 -11.36
C ALA A 134 -1.68 -1.47 -12.24
N THR A 135 -0.86 -0.45 -11.97
CA THR A 135 -0.88 0.82 -12.70
C THR A 135 -0.28 0.69 -14.11
N GLY A 136 0.71 -0.18 -14.27
CA GLY A 136 1.38 -0.44 -15.53
C GLY A 136 2.55 0.50 -15.82
N GLU A 137 2.32 1.56 -16.59
CA GLU A 137 3.35 2.56 -16.88
C GLU A 137 3.26 3.73 -15.91
N ARG A 138 4.42 4.27 -15.53
CA ARG A 138 4.52 5.41 -14.61
C ARG A 138 5.44 6.45 -15.19
N GLU A 139 5.12 7.70 -14.92
CA GLU A 139 6.06 8.78 -15.16
C GLU A 139 7.31 8.59 -14.28
N PRO A 140 8.51 8.82 -14.83
CA PRO A 140 9.73 8.73 -14.07
C PRO A 140 9.71 9.77 -12.95
N LYS A 141 9.80 9.31 -11.71
CA LYS A 141 10.01 10.16 -10.54
C LYS A 141 11.49 10.25 -10.22
N GLN A 142 11.92 11.46 -9.86
CA GLN A 142 13.20 11.65 -9.21
C GLN A 142 13.01 11.46 -7.71
N PHE A 143 13.84 10.58 -7.13
CA PHE A 143 13.87 10.37 -5.69
C PHE A 143 15.01 11.18 -5.07
N THR A 144 14.86 11.54 -3.81
CA THR A 144 15.93 12.16 -3.02
C THR A 144 15.95 11.50 -1.66
N ILE A 145 17.13 11.08 -1.21
CA ILE A 145 17.31 10.51 0.12
C ILE A 145 17.54 11.69 1.09
N PRO A 146 16.69 11.87 2.11
CA PRO A 146 16.91 12.90 3.11
C PRO A 146 18.23 12.67 3.85
N THR A 147 18.99 13.73 4.11
CA THR A 147 20.26 13.63 4.84
C THR A 147 20.03 13.26 6.30
N ASN A 148 18.92 13.73 6.86
CA ASN A 148 18.51 13.48 8.24
C ASN A 148 16.99 13.60 8.41
N SER A 149 16.51 13.19 9.58
CA SER A 149 15.09 13.27 9.93
C SER A 149 14.53 14.70 9.98
N ALA A 150 15.35 15.72 10.20
CA ALA A 150 14.90 17.11 10.30
C ALA A 150 14.52 17.70 8.93
N GLU A 151 15.25 17.34 7.88
CA GLU A 151 15.01 17.78 6.49
C GLU A 151 13.65 17.30 5.98
N PHE A 152 13.27 16.05 6.30
CA PHE A 152 11.95 15.53 5.97
C PHE A 152 10.80 16.28 6.68
N LEU A 153 10.98 16.59 7.96
CA LEU A 153 9.96 17.29 8.75
C LEU A 153 9.74 18.72 8.25
N SER A 154 10.78 19.40 7.77
CA SER A 154 10.63 20.72 7.14
C SER A 154 9.81 20.65 5.85
N ASP A 155 10.06 19.66 5.00
CA ASP A 155 9.34 19.49 3.74
C ASP A 155 7.87 19.13 3.94
N MET A 156 7.58 18.22 4.87
CA MET A 156 6.22 17.89 5.29
C MET A 156 5.48 19.13 5.80
N LYS A 157 6.13 19.96 6.63
CA LYS A 157 5.53 21.19 7.17
C LYS A 157 5.28 22.23 6.08
N ALA A 158 6.19 22.38 5.11
CA ALA A 158 6.02 23.26 3.96
C ALA A 158 4.87 22.81 3.04
N LYS A 159 4.76 21.50 2.79
CA LYS A 159 3.63 20.92 2.02
C LYS A 159 2.31 21.04 2.76
N ALA A 160 2.30 20.86 4.09
CA ALA A 160 1.11 21.06 4.92
C ALA A 160 0.66 22.52 4.99
N SER A 161 1.58 23.50 4.92
CA SER A 161 1.20 24.92 4.84
C SER A 161 0.72 25.36 3.46
N SER A 162 0.97 24.55 2.41
CA SER A 162 0.48 24.76 1.05
C SER A 162 -0.97 24.28 0.87
N PHE A 163 -1.45 23.39 1.74
CA PHE A 163 -2.87 23.06 1.80
C PHE A 163 -3.65 24.27 2.31
N GLN A 164 -4.22 25.03 1.38
CA GLN A 164 -5.32 25.93 1.71
C GLN A 164 -6.37 25.09 2.46
N SER A 165 -6.73 25.53 3.67
CA SER A 165 -7.68 24.79 4.52
C SER A 165 -8.87 24.39 3.66
N ALA A 166 -9.08 23.09 3.48
CA ALA A 166 -10.29 22.60 2.85
C ALA A 166 -11.48 23.29 3.55
N PRO A 167 -12.52 23.71 2.81
CA PRO A 167 -13.72 24.26 3.44
C PRO A 167 -14.16 23.27 4.51
N GLN A 168 -14.39 23.78 5.72
CA GLN A 168 -14.66 22.99 6.93
C GLN A 168 -15.50 21.75 6.59
N ILE A 169 -14.96 20.56 6.89
CA ILE A 169 -15.73 19.32 6.88
C ILE A 169 -17.02 19.61 7.63
N VAL A 170 -18.14 19.46 6.94
CA VAL A 170 -19.49 19.61 7.47
C VAL A 170 -19.60 18.69 8.70
N LYS A 171 -19.69 19.28 9.90
CA LYS A 171 -19.72 18.53 11.17
C LYS A 171 -21.13 18.08 11.57
N ARG A 172 -22.15 18.47 10.82
CA ARG A 172 -23.55 18.15 11.10
C ARG A 172 -24.11 17.32 9.96
N LEU A 173 -24.66 16.16 10.30
CA LEU A 173 -25.33 15.27 9.34
C LEU A 173 -26.39 16.00 8.50
N ASN A 174 -27.01 17.04 9.03
CA ASN A 174 -28.07 17.79 8.35
C ASN A 174 -27.60 18.67 7.19
N ASP A 175 -26.29 18.94 7.04
CA ASP A 175 -25.81 19.78 5.93
C ASP A 175 -25.25 18.94 4.76
N LEU A 176 -25.34 17.61 4.85
CA LEU A 176 -25.06 16.70 3.73
C LEU A 176 -26.27 16.71 2.77
N ARG A 177 -26.09 17.26 1.58
CA ARG A 177 -27.08 17.14 0.50
C ARG A 177 -26.76 15.92 -0.34
N ILE A 178 -27.65 14.93 -0.33
CA ILE A 178 -27.61 13.84 -1.30
C ILE A 178 -27.95 14.45 -2.66
N LEU A 179 -27.02 14.37 -3.61
CA LEU A 179 -27.29 14.75 -4.99
C LEU A 179 -28.04 13.59 -5.64
N ASP A 180 -29.37 13.61 -5.52
CA ASP A 180 -30.22 12.66 -6.23
C ASP A 180 -30.06 12.89 -7.73
N ARG A 181 -29.28 12.01 -8.36
CA ARG A 181 -29.31 11.83 -9.81
C ARG A 181 -30.44 10.87 -10.13
N VAL A 182 -31.62 11.42 -10.41
CA VAL A 182 -32.73 10.64 -10.98
C VAL A 182 -33.18 11.28 -12.28
N GLU A 183 -32.88 10.61 -13.40
CA GLU A 183 -33.75 10.35 -14.56
C GLU A 183 -33.23 9.02 -15.15
N SER A 184 -33.76 7.86 -14.73
CA SER A 184 -34.92 7.13 -15.26
C SER A 184 -34.72 6.56 -16.67
N SER A 185 -34.63 5.22 -16.79
CA SER A 185 -35.67 4.41 -17.45
C SER A 185 -35.23 2.94 -17.56
N SER A 186 -35.93 2.05 -16.86
CA SER A 186 -36.74 0.97 -17.45
C SER A 186 -36.84 -0.26 -16.53
N ASP A 187 -38.09 -0.62 -16.27
CA ASP A 187 -38.64 -1.70 -15.45
C ASP A 187 -38.00 -3.08 -15.63
N SER A 188 -37.93 -3.82 -14.52
CA SER A 188 -38.68 -5.07 -14.41
C SER A 188 -38.87 -5.46 -12.94
N GLU A 189 -40.12 -5.53 -12.52
CA GLU A 189 -40.60 -6.12 -11.27
C GLU A 189 -40.14 -7.57 -11.14
N VAL A 190 -39.64 -7.95 -9.96
CA VAL A 190 -39.71 -9.34 -9.48
C VAL A 190 -39.99 -9.31 -7.99
N GLU A 191 -41.22 -9.64 -7.62
CA GLU A 191 -41.58 -10.11 -6.28
C GLU A 191 -40.85 -11.44 -6.01
N ASN A 192 -40.21 -11.57 -4.85
CA ASN A 192 -40.12 -12.86 -4.18
C ASN A 192 -40.03 -12.65 -2.66
N LYS A 193 -41.09 -13.06 -1.98
CA LYS A 193 -41.12 -13.32 -0.55
C LYS A 193 -40.51 -14.70 -0.32
N GLU A 194 -39.45 -14.79 0.46
CA GLU A 194 -39.17 -16.01 1.24
C GLU A 194 -38.68 -15.57 2.63
N GLU A 195 -39.51 -15.91 3.62
CA GLU A 195 -39.20 -15.89 5.04
C GLU A 195 -38.25 -17.05 5.33
N ASP A 196 -37.18 -16.82 6.09
CA ASP A 196 -36.49 -17.90 6.78
C ASP A 196 -35.94 -17.35 8.11
N GLU A 197 -36.71 -17.57 9.18
CA GLU A 197 -36.24 -17.57 10.55
C GLU A 197 -35.26 -18.75 10.74
N ARG A 198 -34.09 -18.50 11.34
CA ARG A 198 -33.31 -19.49 12.11
C ARG A 198 -32.19 -18.76 12.86
N ASP A 199 -32.42 -18.44 14.13
CA ASP A 199 -32.15 -19.26 15.33
C ASP A 199 -30.72 -19.03 15.84
N GLU A 200 -30.64 -18.11 16.80
CA GLU A 200 -29.45 -17.84 17.62
C GLU A 200 -29.14 -19.07 18.48
N ARG A 201 -27.98 -19.70 18.27
CA ARG A 201 -27.43 -20.63 19.25
C ARG A 201 -25.94 -20.38 19.49
N GLU A 202 -25.72 -19.74 20.64
CA GLU A 202 -24.66 -19.94 21.64
C GLU A 202 -23.30 -20.49 21.16
N PHE A 203 -22.29 -19.61 21.23
CA PHE A 203 -20.89 -19.99 21.26
C PHE A 203 -20.41 -19.96 22.73
N LEU A 204 -20.29 -21.12 23.37
CA LEU A 204 -19.58 -21.25 24.66
C LEU A 204 -18.10 -21.59 24.41
N PRO A 205 -17.17 -21.02 25.17
CA PRO A 205 -15.75 -21.31 25.06
C PRO A 205 -15.37 -22.56 25.87
N GLY A 206 -14.48 -23.38 25.30
CA GLY A 206 -13.70 -24.41 25.97
C GLY A 206 -12.23 -24.23 25.63
#